data_AF-A0A968VIT9-F1
#
_entry.id   AF-A0A968VIT9-F1
#
_cell.length_a   1.000
_cell.length_b   1.000
_cell.length_c   1.000
_cell.angle_alpha   90.00
_cell.angle_beta   90.00
_cell.angle_gamma   90.00
#
_symmetry.space_group_name_H-M   'P 1'
#
loop_
_entity.id
_entity.type
_entity.pdbx_description
1 polymer ?
#
loop_
_entity_poly.entity_id
_entity_poly.type
_entity_poly.pdbx_seq_one_letter_code
_entity_poly.pdbx_strand_id
1 'polypeptide(L)'
;MTSLPPFRQMLQRLQHLPSLGYLWLGALIFGASNPVTKRIIEIGDRNFIEGENPVSFCNVFFAGNVCALLSLSLIYRNKLKLSSFRALSSRDWLGIFSVAILSGVLAPAIYYEALARTAAVKVILLGRLDTPLVLLLSVIF
;
A
#
# COMPACT_ATOMS: atom_id res chain seq x y z
N MET A 1 -32.77 -14.31 -13.58
CA MET A 1 -31.42 -14.84 -13.84
C MET A 1 -30.49 -13.66 -14.15
N THR A 2 -29.87 -13.06 -13.13
CA THR A 2 -28.91 -11.96 -13.31
C THR A 2 -27.53 -12.49 -12.95
N SER A 3 -26.69 -12.69 -13.97
CA SER A 3 -25.30 -13.08 -13.81
C SER A 3 -24.58 -12.08 -12.90
N LEU A 4 -23.93 -12.60 -11.86
CA LEU A 4 -23.06 -11.80 -11.01
C LEU A 4 -21.90 -11.27 -11.88
N PRO A 5 -21.46 -10.01 -11.71
CA PRO A 5 -20.35 -9.47 -12.49
C PRO A 5 -19.10 -10.36 -12.30
N PRO A 6 -18.25 -10.52 -13.33
CA PRO A 6 -17.14 -11.48 -13.32
C PRO A 6 -16.18 -11.29 -12.13
N PHE A 7 -16.01 -10.04 -11.70
CA PHE A 7 -15.24 -9.68 -10.51
C PHE A 7 -15.77 -10.33 -9.22
N ARG A 8 -17.09 -10.46 -9.08
CA ARG A 8 -17.75 -11.01 -7.88
C ARG A 8 -17.67 -12.53 -7.82
N GLN A 9 -17.66 -13.20 -8.97
CA GLN A 9 -17.37 -14.63 -9.06
C GLN A 9 -15.92 -14.94 -8.68
N MET A 10 -14.98 -14.08 -9.10
CA MET A 10 -13.58 -14.21 -8.73
C MET A 10 -13.39 -14.06 -7.21
N LEU A 11 -14.04 -13.06 -6.59
CA LEU A 11 -14.06 -12.87 -5.14
C LEU A 11 -14.63 -14.08 -4.38
N GLN A 12 -15.70 -14.72 -4.86
CA GLN A 12 -16.26 -15.91 -4.23
C GLN A 12 -15.32 -17.12 -4.30
N ARG A 13 -14.59 -17.31 -5.41
CA ARG A 13 -13.55 -18.34 -5.49
C ARG A 13 -12.40 -18.06 -4.54
N LEU A 14 -12.04 -16.79 -4.38
CA LEU A 14 -11.07 -16.37 -3.39
C LEU A 14 -11.55 -16.78 -1.97
N GLN A 15 -12.81 -16.58 -1.61
CA GLN A 15 -13.33 -16.89 -0.25
C GLN A 15 -13.18 -18.36 0.19
N HIS A 16 -13.00 -19.30 -0.74
CA HIS A 16 -12.78 -20.71 -0.43
C HIS A 16 -11.30 -21.10 -0.28
N LEU A 17 -10.36 -20.17 -0.50
CA LEU A 17 -8.96 -20.44 -0.20
C LEU A 17 -8.76 -20.56 1.32
N PRO A 18 -7.99 -21.55 1.79
CA PRO A 18 -7.60 -21.62 3.19
C PRO A 18 -6.89 -20.31 3.58
N SER A 19 -7.07 -19.86 4.82
CA SER A 19 -6.45 -18.64 5.36
C SER A 19 -4.93 -18.60 5.11
N LEU A 20 -4.27 -19.77 5.16
CA LEU A 20 -2.86 -19.94 4.84
C LEU A 20 -2.50 -19.56 3.38
N GLY A 21 -3.38 -19.82 2.43
CA GLY A 21 -3.18 -19.46 1.02
C GLY A 21 -3.13 -17.96 0.80
N TYR A 22 -4.02 -17.22 1.46
CA TYR A 22 -3.98 -15.75 1.48
C TYR A 22 -2.71 -15.21 2.12
N LEU A 23 -2.26 -15.84 3.20
CA LEU A 23 -1.08 -15.44 3.93
C LEU A 23 0.18 -15.59 3.08
N TRP A 24 0.32 -16.72 2.37
CA TRP A 24 1.40 -16.95 1.42
C TRP A 24 1.34 -16.00 0.22
N LEU A 25 0.16 -15.80 -0.35
CA LEU A 25 -0.02 -14.87 -1.47
C LEU A 25 0.38 -13.45 -1.07
N GLY A 26 -0.06 -12.99 0.10
CA GLY A 26 0.34 -11.71 0.67
C GLY A 26 1.84 -11.62 0.87
N ALA A 27 2.46 -12.63 1.51
CA ALA A 27 3.89 -12.67 1.74
C ALA A 27 4.70 -12.61 0.43
N LEU A 28 4.25 -13.29 -0.63
CA LEU A 28 4.87 -13.24 -1.95
C LEU A 28 4.76 -11.84 -2.58
N ILE A 29 3.58 -11.22 -2.53
CA ILE A 29 3.36 -9.87 -3.06
C ILE A 29 4.25 -8.86 -2.32
N PHE A 30 4.24 -8.86 -0.99
CA PHE A 30 5.06 -7.95 -0.18
C PHE A 30 6.56 -8.20 -0.37
N GLY A 31 6.99 -9.45 -0.44
CA GLY A 31 8.38 -9.82 -0.68
C GLY A 31 8.89 -9.38 -2.05
N ALA A 32 8.05 -9.47 -3.08
CA ALA A 32 8.39 -9.05 -4.44
C ALA A 32 8.31 -7.52 -4.65
N SER A 33 7.41 -6.83 -3.93
CA SER A 33 7.14 -5.40 -4.15
C SER A 33 8.41 -4.53 -4.01
N ASN A 34 9.18 -4.70 -2.95
CA ASN A 34 10.36 -3.87 -2.68
C ASN A 34 11.47 -3.99 -3.76
N PRO A 35 11.94 -5.21 -4.13
CA PRO A 35 12.93 -5.35 -5.18
C PRO A 35 12.40 -4.96 -6.55
N VAL A 36 11.12 -5.22 -6.86
CA VAL A 36 10.49 -4.79 -8.11
C VAL A 36 10.47 -3.27 -8.21
N THR A 37 9.98 -2.57 -7.16
CA THR A 37 9.94 -1.10 -7.22
C THR A 37 11.34 -0.50 -7.29
N LYS A 38 12.32 -1.06 -6.58
CA LYS A 38 13.72 -0.63 -6.72
C LYS A 38 14.20 -0.77 -8.16
N ARG A 39 13.93 -1.90 -8.81
CA ARG A 39 14.30 -2.11 -10.22
C ARG A 39 13.60 -1.14 -11.17
N ILE A 40 12.32 -0.85 -10.94
CA ILE A 40 11.55 0.11 -11.74
C ILE A 40 12.20 1.51 -11.65
N ILE A 41 12.54 1.97 -10.44
CA ILE A 41 13.20 3.27 -10.23
C ILE A 41 14.60 3.28 -10.87
N GLU A 42 15.39 2.23 -10.70
CA GLU A 42 16.72 2.10 -11.32
C GLU A 42 16.66 2.15 -12.87
N ILE A 43 15.58 1.64 -13.48
CA ILE A 43 15.35 1.74 -14.93
C ILE A 43 14.97 3.16 -15.30
N GLY A 44 14.12 3.83 -14.51
CA GLY A 44 13.75 5.24 -14.69
C GLY A 44 14.97 6.17 -14.69
N ASP A 45 15.85 6.00 -13.71
CA ASP A 45 17.09 6.78 -13.57
C ASP A 45 18.09 6.60 -14.74
N ARG A 46 17.86 5.62 -15.62
CA ARG A 46 18.69 5.39 -16.81
C ARG A 46 18.01 5.80 -18.12
N ASN A 47 16.71 6.06 -18.09
CA ASN A 47 15.89 6.31 -19.28
C ASN A 47 15.11 7.61 -19.13
N PHE A 48 15.85 8.73 -19.15
CA PHE A 48 15.25 10.05 -19.17
C PHE A 48 14.55 10.28 -20.52
N ILE A 49 13.34 10.82 -20.46
CA ILE A 49 12.58 11.26 -21.64
C ILE A 49 12.54 12.79 -21.55
N GLU A 50 13.09 13.47 -22.57
CA GLU A 50 13.12 14.94 -22.62
C GLU A 50 13.82 15.61 -21.41
N GLY A 51 14.76 14.91 -20.77
CA GLY A 51 15.48 15.40 -19.60
C GLY A 51 14.74 15.22 -18.26
N GLU A 52 13.52 14.70 -18.29
CA GLU A 52 12.76 14.35 -17.09
C GLU A 52 12.81 12.83 -16.83
N ASN A 53 12.72 12.43 -15.55
CA ASN A 53 12.61 11.03 -15.17
C ASN A 53 11.13 10.65 -15.01
N PRO A 54 10.50 9.99 -16.01
CA PRO A 54 9.09 9.64 -15.96
C PRO A 54 8.79 8.62 -14.84
N VAL A 55 9.77 7.83 -14.43
CA VAL A 55 9.65 6.76 -13.44
C VAL A 55 10.46 7.11 -12.18
N SER A 56 10.35 8.36 -11.76
CA SER A 56 10.91 8.84 -10.49
C SER A 56 10.18 8.20 -9.30
N PHE A 57 10.84 8.21 -8.13
CA PHE A 57 10.24 7.75 -6.89
C PHE A 57 8.86 8.37 -6.63
N CYS A 58 8.73 9.69 -6.76
CA CYS A 58 7.48 10.41 -6.53
C CYS A 58 6.37 9.95 -7.48
N ASN A 59 6.69 9.72 -8.76
CA ASN A 59 5.71 9.29 -9.76
C ASN A 59 5.22 7.87 -9.47
N VAL A 60 6.12 6.95 -9.11
CA VAL A 60 5.77 5.57 -8.76
C VAL A 60 4.97 5.53 -7.45
N PHE A 61 5.36 6.31 -6.45
CA PHE A 61 4.63 6.44 -5.19
C PHE A 61 3.21 6.98 -5.38
N PHE A 62 3.06 8.03 -6.20
CA PHE A 62 1.77 8.61 -6.53
C PHE A 62 0.90 7.61 -7.31
N ALA A 63 1.44 7.00 -8.37
CA ALA A 63 0.73 6.02 -9.18
C ALA A 63 0.26 4.80 -8.36
N GLY A 64 1.09 4.33 -7.42
CA GLY A 64 0.73 3.25 -6.49
C GLY A 64 -0.46 3.62 -5.60
N ASN A 65 -0.47 4.82 -5.03
CA ASN A 65 -1.58 5.32 -4.22
C ASN A 65 -2.87 5.53 -5.04
N VAL A 66 -2.77 6.04 -6.26
CA VAL A 66 -3.91 6.15 -7.18
C VAL A 66 -4.48 4.76 -7.51
N CYS A 67 -3.61 3.78 -7.80
CA CYS A 67 -4.03 2.40 -8.05
C CYS A 67 -4.72 1.77 -6.83
N ALA A 68 -4.20 2.01 -5.63
CA ALA A 68 -4.82 1.56 -4.38
C ALA A 68 -6.19 2.20 -4.18
N LEU A 69 -6.31 3.52 -4.39
CA LEU A 69 -7.56 4.26 -4.29
C LEU A 69 -8.61 3.72 -5.27
N LEU A 70 -8.23 3.50 -6.53
CA LEU A 70 -9.13 2.96 -7.55
C LEU A 70 -9.59 1.54 -7.18
N SER A 71 -8.66 0.69 -6.73
CA SER A 71 -8.97 -0.69 -6.33
C SER A 71 -9.92 -0.74 -5.15
N LEU A 72 -9.64 0.03 -4.09
CA LEU A 72 -10.50 0.13 -2.91
C LEU A 72 -11.86 0.73 -3.26
N SER A 73 -11.88 1.77 -4.09
CA SER A 73 -13.13 2.39 -4.56
C SER A 73 -13.98 1.39 -5.32
N LEU A 74 -13.39 0.57 -6.19
CA LEU A 74 -14.13 -0.44 -6.95
C LEU A 74 -14.70 -1.54 -6.05
N ILE A 75 -13.90 -2.06 -5.11
CA ILE A 75 -14.30 -3.13 -4.18
C ILE A 75 -15.39 -2.65 -3.22
N TYR A 76 -15.24 -1.44 -2.66
CA TYR A 76 -16.10 -0.92 -1.60
C TYR A 76 -17.11 0.12 -2.09
N ARG A 77 -17.28 0.33 -3.41
CA ARG A 77 -18.23 1.33 -3.96
C ARG A 77 -19.62 1.27 -3.33
N ASN A 78 -20.12 0.06 -3.07
CA ASN A 78 -21.45 -0.15 -2.50
C ASN A 78 -21.54 0.20 -1.00
N LYS A 79 -20.40 0.29 -0.32
CA LYS A 79 -20.30 0.68 1.10
C LYS A 79 -19.93 2.16 1.29
N LEU A 80 -19.52 2.86 0.24
CA LEU A 80 -19.24 4.30 0.27
C LEU A 80 -20.55 5.09 0.40
N LYS A 81 -20.99 5.32 1.64
CA LYS A 81 -22.15 6.17 1.93
C LYS A 81 -21.69 7.57 2.31
N LEU A 82 -22.23 8.58 1.62
CA LEU A 82 -21.98 10.00 1.94
C LEU A 82 -22.35 10.36 3.38
N SER A 83 -23.34 9.66 3.95
CA SER A 83 -23.76 9.82 5.35
C SER A 83 -22.66 9.45 6.35
N SER A 84 -21.84 8.45 6.04
CA SER A 84 -20.71 8.05 6.90
C SER A 84 -19.61 9.12 6.94
N PHE A 85 -19.41 9.84 5.85
CA PHE A 85 -18.43 10.95 5.80
C PHE A 85 -18.90 12.18 6.57
N ARG A 86 -20.22 12.47 6.57
CA ARG A 86 -20.80 13.60 7.31
C ARG A 86 -20.94 13.34 8.82
N ALA A 87 -20.92 12.07 9.24
CA ALA A 87 -21.02 11.69 10.64
C ALA A 87 -19.69 11.82 11.41
N LEU A 88 -18.58 12.08 10.72
CA LEU A 88 -17.25 12.25 11.31
C LEU A 88 -17.11 13.61 11.99
N SER A 89 -16.67 13.61 13.24
CA SER A 89 -16.30 14.83 13.97
C SER A 89 -15.02 15.44 13.41
N SER A 90 -14.79 16.74 13.64
CA SER A 90 -13.52 17.40 13.31
C SER A 90 -12.31 16.72 14.00
N ARG A 91 -12.51 16.12 15.19
CA ARG A 91 -11.47 15.33 15.86
C ARG A 91 -11.17 14.03 15.14
N ASP A 92 -12.19 13.35 14.64
CA ASP A 92 -12.02 12.11 13.86
C ASP A 92 -11.31 12.41 12.55
N TRP A 93 -11.65 13.52 11.90
CA TRP A 93 -10.95 14.00 10.71
C TRP A 93 -9.48 14.28 10.98
N LEU A 94 -9.15 14.92 12.11
CA LEU A 94 -7.76 15.17 12.48
C LEU A 94 -7.00 13.86 12.77
N GLY A 95 -7.65 12.89 13.43
CA GLY A 95 -7.10 11.55 13.64
C GLY A 95 -6.84 10.81 12.33
N ILE A 96 -7.83 10.75 11.44
CA ILE A 96 -7.72 10.11 10.12
C ILE A 96 -6.62 10.78 9.30
N PHE A 97 -6.57 12.11 9.28
CA PHE A 97 -5.54 12.87 8.57
C PHE A 97 -4.14 12.59 9.12
N SER A 98 -4.00 12.55 10.45
CA SER A 98 -2.72 12.25 11.11
C SER A 98 -2.23 10.85 10.75
N VAL A 99 -3.12 9.85 10.81
CA VAL A 99 -2.81 8.47 10.43
C VAL A 99 -2.47 8.39 8.93
N ALA A 100 -3.22 9.08 8.07
CA ALA A 100 -2.98 9.11 6.63
C ALA A 100 -1.62 9.72 6.29
N ILE A 101 -1.20 10.79 6.97
CA ILE A 101 0.14 11.36 6.78
C ILE A 101 1.21 10.40 7.30
N LEU A 102 1.10 9.94 8.54
CA LEU A 102 2.13 9.13 9.18
C LEU A 102 2.32 7.78 8.47
N SER A 103 1.22 7.06 8.25
CA SER A 103 1.24 5.72 7.67
C SER A 103 1.23 5.74 6.15
N GLY A 104 0.48 6.67 5.54
CA GLY A 104 0.28 6.70 4.09
C GLY A 104 1.33 7.49 3.32
N VAL A 105 1.98 8.48 3.95
CA VAL A 105 2.97 9.36 3.28
C VAL A 105 4.36 9.20 3.88
N LEU A 106 4.51 9.49 5.17
CA LEU A 106 5.82 9.55 5.84
C LEU A 106 6.52 8.19 5.88
N ALA A 107 5.84 7.16 6.39
CA ALA A 107 6.40 5.82 6.49
C ALA A 107 6.89 5.29 5.13
N PRO A 108 6.07 5.27 4.05
CA PRO A 108 6.55 4.82 2.75
C PRO A 108 7.62 5.75 2.17
N ALA A 109 7.54 7.08 2.31
CA ALA A 109 8.58 7.98 1.82
C ALA A 109 9.95 7.67 2.44
N ILE A 110 10.01 7.48 3.76
CA ILE A 110 11.24 7.11 4.46
C ILE A 110 11.72 5.73 4.01
N TYR A 111 10.81 4.77 3.86
CA TYR A 111 11.14 3.42 3.42
C TYR A 111 11.77 3.40 2.02
N TYR A 112 11.22 4.19 1.10
CA TYR A 112 11.74 4.32 -0.25
C TYR A 112 13.06 5.08 -0.32
N GLU A 113 13.24 6.13 0.48
CA GLU A 113 14.52 6.82 0.61
C GLU A 113 15.62 5.86 1.10
N ALA A 114 15.28 4.99 2.06
CA ALA A 114 16.20 3.95 2.51
C ALA A 114 16.52 2.92 1.40
N LEU A 115 15.53 2.55 0.57
CA LEU A 115 15.73 1.67 -0.59
C LEU A 115 16.60 2.29 -1.69
N ALA A 116 16.50 3.61 -1.88
CA ALA A 116 17.31 4.34 -2.84
C ALA A 116 18.79 4.34 -2.42
N ARG A 117 19.06 4.48 -1.12
CA ARG A 117 20.43 4.55 -0.57
C ARG A 117 21.05 3.20 -0.24
N THR A 118 20.26 2.14 -0.09
CA THR A 118 20.74 0.83 0.39
C THR A 118 20.10 -0.36 -0.32
N ALA A 119 20.62 -1.57 -0.09
CA ALA A 119 20.05 -2.79 -0.66
C ALA A 119 18.69 -3.13 -0.02
N ALA A 120 17.74 -3.63 -0.81
CA ALA A 120 16.40 -3.99 -0.34
C ALA A 120 16.42 -4.97 0.84
N VAL A 121 17.37 -5.90 0.86
CA VAL A 121 17.55 -6.85 1.97
C VAL A 121 17.83 -6.14 3.30
N LYS A 122 18.64 -5.07 3.31
CA LYS A 122 18.96 -4.31 4.54
C LYS A 122 17.73 -3.58 5.06
N VAL A 123 16.96 -2.95 4.16
CA VAL A 123 15.72 -2.25 4.51
C VAL A 123 14.68 -3.23 5.07
N ILE A 124 14.52 -4.40 4.44
CA ILE A 124 13.59 -5.44 4.92
C ILE A 124 14.01 -5.97 6.30
N LEU A 125 15.31 -6.15 6.53
CA LEU A 125 15.82 -6.65 7.81
C LEU A 125 15.57 -5.63 8.94
N LEU A 126 15.80 -4.34 8.66
CA LEU A 126 15.49 -3.26 9.60
C LEU A 126 13.98 -3.09 9.80
N GLY A 127 13.17 -3.25 8.75
CA GLY A 127 11.70 -3.20 8.83
C GLY A 127 11.11 -4.27 9.74
N ARG A 128 11.82 -5.37 10.02
CA ARG A 128 11.39 -6.35 11.03
C ARG A 128 11.36 -5.78 12.46
N LEU A 129 12.01 -4.64 12.71
CA LEU A 129 11.91 -3.93 13.98
C LEU A 129 10.52 -3.29 14.20
N ASP A 130 9.71 -3.12 13.15
CA ASP A 130 8.34 -2.65 13.32
C ASP A 130 7.51 -3.61 14.20
N THR A 131 7.65 -4.93 14.01
CA THR A 131 6.91 -5.93 14.79
C THR A 131 7.15 -5.83 16.31
N PRO A 132 8.40 -5.83 16.82
CA PRO A 132 8.63 -5.64 18.26
C PRO A 132 8.27 -4.23 18.74
N LEU A 133 8.40 -3.20 17.89
CA LEU A 133 8.02 -1.84 18.26
C LEU A 133 6.50 -1.73 18.45
N VAL A 134 5.71 -2.27 17.52
CA VAL A 134 4.25 -2.34 17.62
C VAL A 134 3.83 -3.14 18.85
N LEU A 135 4.50 -4.27 19.13
CA LEU A 135 4.23 -5.04 20.35
C LEU A 135 4.47 -4.20 21.61
N LEU A 136 5.58 -3.47 21.67
CA LEU A 136 5.90 -2.59 22.79
C LEU A 136 4.86 -1.47 22.94
N LEU A 137 4.52 -0.79 21.84
CA LEU A 137 3.51 0.28 21.86
C LEU A 137 2.14 -0.24 22.27
N SER A 138 1.75 -1.44 21.84
CA SER A 138 0.47 -2.07 22.20
C SER A 138 0.35 -2.42 23.68
N VAL A 139 1.46 -2.49 24.41
CA VAL A 139 1.45 -2.68 25.88
C VAL A 139 1.37 -1.34 26.61
N ILE A 140 1.87 -0.26 26.00
CA ILE A 140 1.97 1.08 26.61
C ILE A 140 0.70 1.92 26.39
N PHE A 141 0.05 1.78 25.23
CA PHE A 141 -1.15 2.52 24.82
C PHE A 141 -2.37 1.60 24.77
#